data_AF-A0A2P5ATN3-F1
#
_entry.id   AF-A0A2P5ATN3-F1
#
_cell.length_a   1.000
_cell.length_b   1.000
_cell.length_c   1.000
_cell.angle_alpha   90.00
_cell.angle_beta   90.00
_cell.angle_gamma   90.00
#
_symmetry.space_group_name_H-M   'P 1'
#
loop_
_entity.id
_entity.type
_entity.pdbx_description
1 polymer ?
#
loop_
_entity_poly.entity_id
_entity_poly.type
_entity_poly.pdbx_seq_one_letter_code
_entity_poly.pdbx_strand_id
1 'polypeptide(L)'
;MIVSQKPFILSLLLVLIAQASAQSSIHEFCGNVNVNHTDSGDFQAVLDQFLSAISTSSDGFSNSSCFQNIFGVYSIGLCRGDLDPLTLPKLPQSV
;
A
#
# COMPACT_ATOMS: atom_id res chain seq x y z
N MET A 1 31.14 -35.07 24.89
CA MET A 1 31.07 -33.60 24.95
C MET A 1 29.61 -33.18 24.89
N ILE A 2 29.04 -32.68 26.00
CA ILE A 2 27.70 -32.10 26.01
C ILE A 2 27.90 -30.61 25.72
N VAL A 3 27.67 -30.20 24.47
CA VAL A 3 27.69 -28.77 24.11
C VAL A 3 26.46 -28.13 24.72
N SER A 4 26.67 -27.13 25.57
CA SER A 4 25.56 -26.36 26.15
C SER A 4 24.76 -25.70 25.02
N GLN A 5 23.48 -26.04 24.90
CA GLN A 5 22.61 -25.51 23.84
C GLN A 5 22.25 -24.03 24.02
N LYS A 6 22.34 -23.51 25.25
CA LYS A 6 21.96 -22.13 25.60
C LYS A 6 22.73 -21.05 24.82
N PRO A 7 24.07 -21.07 24.72
CA PRO A 7 24.81 -20.07 23.94
C PRO A 7 24.51 -20.13 22.43
N PHE A 8 24.23 -21.33 21.90
CA PHE A 8 23.89 -21.50 20.49
C PHE A 8 22.54 -20.86 20.14
N ILE A 9 21.52 -21.10 20.97
CA ILE A 9 20.19 -20.51 20.80
C ILE A 9 20.24 -18.98 20.91
N LEU A 10 21.02 -18.44 21.86
CA LEU A 10 21.19 -16.99 22.03
C LEU A 10 21.85 -16.35 20.80
N SER A 11 22.90 -16.98 20.27
CA SER A 11 23.57 -16.53 19.05
C SER A 11 22.64 -16.52 17.85
N LEU A 12 21.80 -17.55 17.70
CA LEU A 12 20.81 -17.65 16.63
C LEU A 12 19.77 -16.53 16.72
N LEU A 13 19.25 -16.27 17.92
CA LEU A 13 18.31 -15.17 18.20
C LEU A 13 18.90 -13.79 17.84
N LEU A 14 20.16 -13.53 18.20
CA LEU A 14 20.84 -12.27 17.86
C LEU A 14 20.97 -12.07 16.35
N VAL A 15 21.26 -13.13 15.59
CA VAL A 15 21.32 -13.09 14.12
C VAL A 15 19.95 -12.81 13.52
N LEU A 16 18.90 -13.47 14.01
CA LEU A 16 17.52 -13.28 13.54
C LEU A 16 17.03 -11.84 13.78
N ILE A 17 17.35 -11.24 14.93
CA ILE A 17 16.97 -9.86 15.25
C ILE A 17 17.74 -8.87 14.36
N ALA A 18 19.01 -9.12 14.08
CA ALA A 18 19.81 -8.26 13.20
C ALA A 18 19.33 -8.27 11.74
N GLN A 19 18.67 -9.36 11.30
CA GLN A 19 18.09 -9.49 9.98
C GLN A 19 16.65 -8.99 9.89
N ALA A 20 16.03 -8.62 11.01
CA ALA A 20 14.69 -8.04 11.02
C ALA A 20 14.74 -6.62 10.44
N SER A 21 14.49 -6.49 9.14
CA SER A 21 14.24 -5.20 8.53
C SER A 21 12.77 -4.82 8.77
N ALA A 22 12.55 -3.70 9.45
CA ALA A 22 11.27 -3.01 9.35
C ALA A 22 11.20 -2.44 7.93
N GLN A 23 10.22 -2.87 7.13
CA GLN A 23 10.00 -2.28 5.82
C GLN A 23 9.63 -0.80 5.99
N SER A 24 10.57 0.09 5.69
CA SER A 24 10.29 1.51 5.53
C SER A 24 11.08 2.05 4.35
N SER A 25 10.62 1.68 3.15
CA SER A 25 10.89 2.45 1.94
C SER A 25 9.54 2.77 1.34
N ILE A 26 8.98 3.92 1.71
CA ILE A 26 7.85 4.49 0.98
C ILE A 26 8.45 4.95 -0.34
N HIS A 27 8.20 4.19 -1.40
CA HIS A 27 8.65 4.51 -2.75
C HIS A 27 7.43 4.91 -3.57
N GLU A 28 7.45 6.11 -4.12
CA GLU A 28 6.47 6.56 -5.11
C GLU A 28 7.01 6.26 -6.51
N PHE A 29 6.18 5.68 -7.37
CA PHE A 29 6.50 5.47 -8.77
C PHE A 29 5.39 6.04 -9.64
N CYS A 30 5.73 7.03 -10.46
CA CYS A 30 4.84 7.57 -11.48
C CYS A 30 5.23 6.96 -12.83
N GLY A 31 4.30 6.23 -13.44
CA GLY A 31 4.45 5.72 -14.80
C GLY A 31 4.68 6.86 -15.81
N ASN A 32 5.30 6.52 -16.93
CA ASN A 32 5.83 7.47 -17.92
C ASN A 32 4.88 8.67 -18.21
N VAL A 33 5.32 9.87 -17.81
CA VAL A 33 4.56 11.14 -17.82
C VAL A 33 4.32 11.70 -19.24
N ASN A 34 4.87 11.05 -20.26
CA ASN A 34 4.73 11.44 -21.66
C ASN A 34 3.32 11.17 -22.21
N VAL A 35 2.45 10.50 -21.43
CA VAL A 35 1.01 10.49 -21.68
C VAL A 35 0.43 11.73 -21.03
N ASN A 36 0.31 12.81 -21.81
CA ASN A 36 -0.51 13.95 -21.41
C ASN A 36 -1.95 13.45 -21.39
N HIS A 37 -2.43 13.03 -20.21
CA HIS A 37 -3.86 12.84 -19.95
C HIS A 37 -4.48 14.22 -20.08
N THR A 38 -4.74 14.60 -21.33
CA THR A 38 -5.29 15.89 -21.71
C THR A 38 -6.60 16.02 -20.97
N ASP A 39 -6.80 17.16 -20.29
CA ASP A 39 -7.98 17.61 -19.54
C ASP A 39 -9.31 17.14 -20.13
N SER A 40 -9.59 15.85 -19.99
CA SER A 40 -10.88 15.26 -20.27
C SER A 40 -11.41 15.01 -18.88
N GLY A 41 -12.45 15.76 -18.51
CA GLY A 41 -13.10 15.60 -17.21
C GLY A 41 -13.44 14.14 -16.89
N ASP A 42 -13.56 13.29 -17.91
CA ASP A 42 -13.71 11.84 -17.79
C ASP A 42 -12.54 11.15 -17.06
N PHE A 43 -11.28 11.48 -17.34
CA PHE A 43 -10.13 10.85 -16.63
C PHE A 43 -10.04 11.32 -15.18
N GLN A 44 -10.20 12.62 -14.95
CA GLN A 44 -10.23 13.20 -13.60
C GLN A 44 -11.38 12.60 -12.77
N ALA A 45 -12.59 12.50 -13.33
CA ALA A 45 -13.74 11.92 -12.66
C ALA A 45 -13.52 10.44 -12.29
N VAL A 46 -12.91 9.66 -13.19
CA VAL A 46 -12.55 8.27 -12.91
C VAL A 46 -11.49 8.18 -11.81
N LEU A 47 -10.52 9.10 -11.77
CA LEU A 47 -9.50 9.17 -10.72
C LEU A 47 -10.10 9.55 -9.36
N ASP A 48 -11.01 10.53 -9.31
CA ASP A 48 -11.66 10.95 -8.06
C ASP A 48 -12.56 9.86 -7.50
N GLN A 49 -13.33 9.19 -8.38
CA GLN A 49 -14.14 8.04 -8.00
C GLN A 49 -13.26 6.91 -7.46
N PHE A 50 -12.10 6.70 -8.09
CA PHE A 50 -11.10 5.72 -7.66
C PHE A 50 -10.54 6.03 -6.25
N LEU A 51 -10.08 7.25 -6.00
CA LEU A 51 -9.51 7.65 -4.70
C LEU A 51 -10.55 7.53 -3.57
N SER A 52 -11.82 7.84 -3.86
CA SER A 52 -12.93 7.66 -2.94
C SER A 52 -13.17 6.17 -2.60
N ALA A 53 -13.10 5.28 -3.59
CA ALA A 53 -13.32 3.85 -3.39
C ALA A 53 -12.25 3.18 -2.51
N ILE A 54 -10.97 3.55 -2.62
CA ILE A 54 -9.94 2.99 -1.72
C ILE A 54 -10.11 3.52 -0.29
N SER A 55 -10.46 4.80 -0.15
CA SER A 55 -10.56 5.50 1.14
C SER A 55 -11.68 4.97 2.05
N THR A 56 -12.61 4.20 1.51
CA THR A 56 -13.78 3.68 2.23
C THR A 56 -13.64 2.24 2.68
N SER A 57 -12.55 1.55 2.32
CA SER A 57 -12.36 0.16 2.72
C SER A 57 -12.07 0.02 4.23
N SER A 58 -12.96 -0.68 4.94
CA SER A 58 -12.84 -0.96 6.38
C SER A 58 -11.90 -2.13 6.68
N ASP A 59 -11.67 -2.99 5.70
CA ASP A 59 -11.09 -4.32 5.92
C ASP A 59 -9.57 -4.34 5.65
N GLY A 60 -8.97 -3.15 5.46
CA GLY A 60 -7.56 -2.98 5.16
C GLY A 60 -7.14 -3.43 3.76
N PHE A 61 -8.10 -3.85 2.91
CA PHE A 61 -7.87 -4.18 1.50
C PHE A 61 -9.01 -3.65 0.64
N SER A 62 -8.65 -3.07 -0.52
CA SER A 62 -9.60 -2.63 -1.53
C SER A 62 -9.14 -3.09 -2.91
N ASN A 63 -10.08 -3.58 -3.73
CA ASN A 63 -9.87 -3.86 -5.14
C ASN A 63 -11.03 -3.24 -5.90
N SER A 64 -10.71 -2.31 -6.79
CA SER A 64 -11.70 -1.53 -7.53
C SER A 64 -11.25 -1.32 -8.97
N SER A 65 -12.21 -1.35 -9.88
CA SER A 65 -12.03 -0.90 -11.26
C SER A 65 -13.09 0.13 -11.60
N CYS A 66 -12.70 1.15 -12.35
CA CYS A 66 -13.59 2.22 -12.78
C CYS A 66 -13.37 2.48 -14.27
N PHE A 67 -14.48 2.62 -15.00
CA PHE A 67 -14.47 2.79 -16.45
C PHE A 67 -15.39 3.93 -16.84
N GLN A 68 -14.88 4.85 -17.64
CA GLN A 68 -15.67 5.90 -18.27
C GLN A 68 -15.16 6.16 -19.68
N ASN A 69 -16.05 6.00 -20.65
CA ASN A 69 -15.75 6.17 -22.07
C ASN A 69 -14.56 5.27 -22.51
N ILE A 70 -13.46 5.86 -22.98
CA ILE A 70 -12.23 5.15 -23.39
C ILE A 70 -11.22 4.96 -22.25
N PHE A 71 -11.51 5.48 -21.05
CA PHE A 71 -10.62 5.44 -19.90
C PHE A 71 -11.04 4.34 -18.92
N GLY A 72 -10.10 3.46 -18.59
CA GLY A 72 -10.27 2.43 -17.58
C GLY A 72 -9.11 2.48 -16.58
N VAL A 73 -9.43 2.49 -15.30
CA VAL A 73 -8.45 2.50 -14.20
C VAL A 73 -8.67 1.27 -13.34
N TYR A 74 -7.58 0.55 -13.07
CA TYR A 74 -7.56 -0.62 -12.20
C TYR A 74 -6.72 -0.31 -10.98
N SER A 75 -7.13 -0.86 -9.84
CA SER A 75 -6.46 -0.51 -8.61
C SER A 75 -6.59 -1.52 -7.49
N ILE A 76 -5.59 -1.48 -6.61
CA ILE A 76 -5.52 -2.27 -5.39
C ILE A 76 -4.97 -1.36 -4.29
N GLY A 77 -5.69 -1.27 -3.18
CA GLY A 77 -5.24 -0.62 -1.95
C GLY A 77 -5.00 -1.67 -0.87
N LEU A 78 -3.90 -1.53 -0.13
CA LEU A 78 -3.56 -2.42 0.98
C LEU A 78 -3.05 -1.61 2.17
N CYS A 79 -3.69 -1.80 3.32
CA CYS A 79 -3.22 -1.32 4.60
C CYS A 79 -2.44 -2.41 5.32
N ARG A 80 -1.57 -1.97 6.23
CA ARG A 80 -0.85 -2.86 7.12
C ARG A 80 -1.83 -3.57 8.04
N GLY A 81 -1.74 -4.89 8.16
CA GLY A 81 -2.70 -5.70 8.91
C GLY A 81 -2.66 -5.54 10.44
N ASP A 82 -1.67 -4.83 10.97
CA ASP A 82 -1.51 -4.46 12.39
C ASP A 82 -2.20 -3.13 12.75
N LEU A 83 -2.80 -2.43 11.79
CA LEU A 83 -3.53 -1.18 12.01
C LEU A 83 -4.97 -1.45 12.46
N ASP A 84 -5.42 -0.72 13.48
CA ASP A 84 -6.83 -0.73 13.91
C ASP A 84 -7.68 -0.09 12.79
N PRO A 85 -8.81 -0.71 12.38
CA PRO A 85 -9.72 -0.14 11.39
C PRO A 85 -10.16 1.30 11.69
N LEU A 86 -10.25 1.67 12.97
CA LEU A 86 -10.62 3.03 13.40
C LEU A 86 -9.49 4.06 13.20
N THR A 87 -8.27 3.60 12.95
CA THR A 87 -7.06 4.42 12.73
C THR A 87 -6.60 4.41 11.27
N LEU A 88 -7.35 3.79 10.36
CA LEU A 88 -7.03 3.84 8.94
C LEU A 88 -6.98 5.31 8.48
N PRO A 89 -5.86 5.76 7.90
CA PRO A 89 -5.77 7.12 7.39
C PRO A 89 -6.79 7.30 6.28
N LYS A 90 -7.71 8.24 6.46
CA LYS A 90 -8.51 8.78 5.35
C LYS A 90 -7.53 9.52 4.44
N LEU A 91 -7.49 9.16 3.16
CA LEU A 91 -6.73 9.92 2.18
C LEU A 91 -7.18 11.39 2.27
N PRO A 92 -6.26 12.38 2.24
CA PRO A 92 -6.66 13.77 2.11
C PRO A 92 -7.57 13.88 0.88
N GLN A 93 -8.78 14.39 1.08
CA GLN A 93 -9.65 14.68 -0.04
C GLN A 93 -8.92 15.69 -0.93
N SER A 94 -8.75 15.34 -2.20
CA SER A 94 -8.22 16.25 -3.21
C SER A 94 -9.03 17.55 -3.13
N VAL A 95 -8.35 18.66 -2.86
CA VAL A 95 -8.89 20.02 -3.01
C VAL A 95 -8.89 20.37 -4.49
#